data_AF-A0A2G9ZD80-F1
#
_entry.id   AF-A0A2G9ZD80-F1
#
_cell.length_a   1.000
_cell.length_b   1.000
_cell.length_c   1.000
_cell.angle_alpha   90.00
_cell.angle_beta   90.00
_cell.angle_gamma   90.00
#
_symmetry.space_group_name_H-M   'P 1'
#
loop_
_entity.id
_entity.type
_entity.pdbx_description
1 polymer ?
#
loop_
_entity_poly.entity_id
_entity_poly.type
_entity_poly.pdbx_seq_one_letter_code
_entity_poly.pdbx_strand_id
1 'polypeptide(L)'
;MASNNLADYIISLPLILLAGYLFLRYFYFKQSEKEPASKVILVTILGGISVAIAFYAEQFFARYIGIANLGPDQLPYSEVVSKMVIMLLFVGFIEELSKFLAAMPIFFSKDFNRIRDGIFYMALAGLGFGLVEDFIYVGRVGAGGVILRLAFGLLFHPAASGFIGYYLGRAKYGLSSMSAVFAALVRSMLLHGLYDIGLVLQIPILAAFSTAIALLLYGYIFILYNNSEKQDRELGLETSSVYLFCPRCGFPNAHKDFCVKCGKKLLKDKVNV
;
A
#
# COMPACT_ATOMS: atom_id res chain seq x y z
N MET A 1 -9.60 7.10 34.16
CA MET A 1 -10.93 6.74 33.65
C MET A 1 -10.71 5.57 32.71
N ALA A 2 -11.17 4.36 33.05
CA ALA A 2 -11.21 3.29 32.07
C ALA A 2 -12.18 3.74 30.98
N SER A 3 -11.67 4.06 29.79
CA SER A 3 -12.52 4.18 28.62
C SER A 3 -13.37 2.91 28.56
N ASN A 4 -14.69 3.06 28.41
CA ASN A 4 -15.52 1.89 28.11
C ASN A 4 -15.13 1.47 26.70
N ASN A 5 -14.11 0.62 26.58
CA ASN A 5 -13.52 0.21 25.31
C ASN A 5 -14.60 -0.21 24.31
N LEU A 6 -15.68 -0.83 24.78
CA LEU A 6 -16.84 -1.19 23.96
C LEU A 6 -17.50 0.02 23.25
N ALA A 7 -17.71 1.14 23.95
CA ALA A 7 -18.29 2.34 23.35
C ALA A 7 -17.35 2.96 22.29
N ASP A 8 -16.05 2.96 22.56
CA ASP A 8 -15.06 3.45 21.59
C ASP A 8 -15.04 2.60 20.31
N TYR A 9 -15.12 1.27 20.46
CA TYR A 9 -15.23 0.35 19.32
C TYR A 9 -16.57 0.51 18.57
N ILE A 10 -17.69 0.70 19.27
CA ILE A 10 -19.01 0.93 18.64
C ILE A 10 -18.99 2.18 17.75
N ILE A 11 -18.31 3.24 18.18
CA ILE A 11 -18.20 4.49 17.43
C ILE A 11 -17.19 4.36 16.28
N SER A 12 -16.01 3.78 16.56
CA SER A 12 -14.87 3.85 15.63
C SER A 12 -14.90 2.78 14.55
N LEU A 13 -15.35 1.56 14.87
CA LEU A 13 -15.31 0.43 13.94
C LEU A 13 -16.12 0.68 12.66
N PRO A 14 -17.35 1.22 12.71
CA PRO A 14 -18.09 1.58 11.50
C PRO A 14 -17.34 2.61 10.64
N LEU A 15 -16.65 3.58 11.27
CA LEU A 15 -15.89 4.62 10.55
C LEU A 15 -14.64 4.03 9.87
N ILE A 16 -13.90 3.16 10.57
CA ILE A 16 -12.75 2.41 10.02
C ILE A 16 -13.18 1.61 8.79
N LEU A 17 -14.23 0.80 8.95
CA LEU A 17 -14.73 -0.06 7.86
C LEU A 17 -15.29 0.76 6.69
N LEU A 18 -16.00 1.86 6.98
CA LEU A 18 -16.53 2.74 5.94
C LEU A 18 -15.40 3.40 5.16
N ALA A 19 -14.40 3.96 5.82
CA ALA A 19 -13.30 4.63 5.16
C ALA A 19 -12.47 3.64 4.31
N GLY A 20 -12.23 2.42 4.81
CA GLY A 20 -11.59 1.37 4.03
C GLY A 20 -12.43 0.93 2.83
N TYR A 21 -13.74 0.77 3.02
CA TYR A 21 -14.67 0.47 1.94
C TYR A 21 -14.69 1.57 0.87
N LEU A 22 -14.70 2.85 1.26
CA LEU A 22 -14.68 3.97 0.32
C LEU A 22 -13.37 4.01 -0.47
N PHE A 23 -12.23 3.75 0.17
CA PHE A 23 -10.94 3.62 -0.51
C PHE A 23 -10.96 2.49 -1.55
N LEU A 24 -11.38 1.29 -1.13
CA LEU A 24 -11.51 0.13 -2.02
C LEU A 24 -12.43 0.43 -3.19
N ARG A 25 -13.62 0.99 -2.90
CA ARG A 25 -14.60 1.35 -3.92
C ARG A 25 -14.00 2.34 -4.91
N TYR A 26 -13.38 3.42 -4.44
CA TYR A 26 -12.78 4.42 -5.32
C TYR A 26 -11.75 3.81 -6.27
N PHE A 27 -10.76 3.06 -5.75
CA PHE A 27 -9.71 2.48 -6.58
C PHE A 27 -10.21 1.34 -7.48
N TYR A 28 -11.11 0.49 -6.98
CA TYR A 28 -11.68 -0.62 -7.74
C TYR A 28 -12.52 -0.14 -8.93
N PHE A 29 -13.31 0.92 -8.76
CA PHE A 29 -14.09 1.50 -9.86
C PHE A 29 -13.26 2.41 -10.79
N LYS A 30 -12.08 2.86 -10.36
CA LYS A 30 -11.12 3.57 -11.22
C LYS A 30 -10.40 2.61 -12.18
N GLN A 31 -10.51 1.30 -11.99
CA GLN A 31 -9.95 0.31 -12.91
C GLN A 31 -10.81 0.14 -14.16
N SER A 32 -10.17 0.19 -15.32
CA SER A 32 -10.80 -0.07 -16.63
C SER A 32 -11.26 -1.51 -16.73
N GLU A 33 -10.46 -2.44 -16.23
CA GLU A 33 -10.80 -3.86 -16.05
C GLU A 33 -10.62 -4.23 -14.57
N LYS A 34 -11.65 -4.86 -14.00
CA LYS A 34 -11.74 -5.11 -12.57
C LYS A 34 -10.94 -6.34 -12.17
N GLU A 35 -10.16 -6.22 -11.10
CA GLU A 35 -9.49 -7.36 -10.48
C GLU A 35 -10.49 -8.37 -9.89
N PRO A 36 -10.15 -9.67 -9.86
CA PRO A 36 -11.01 -10.67 -9.24
C PRO A 36 -11.26 -10.36 -7.76
N ALA A 37 -12.52 -10.31 -7.35
CA ALA A 37 -12.90 -9.98 -5.97
C ALA A 37 -12.23 -10.90 -4.93
N SER A 38 -12.00 -12.18 -5.26
CA SER A 38 -11.29 -13.13 -4.41
C SER A 38 -9.84 -12.72 -4.14
N LYS A 39 -9.15 -12.14 -5.13
CA LYS A 39 -7.78 -11.64 -4.97
C LYS A 39 -7.75 -10.34 -4.18
N VAL A 40 -8.72 -9.46 -4.42
CA VAL A 40 -8.89 -8.23 -3.63
C VAL A 40 -9.04 -8.56 -2.14
N ILE A 41 -9.94 -9.49 -1.81
CA ILE A 41 -10.18 -9.94 -0.43
C ILE A 41 -8.93 -10.63 0.14
N LEU A 42 -8.33 -11.55 -0.61
CA LEU A 42 -7.15 -12.30 -0.15
C LEU A 42 -6.00 -11.37 0.23
N VAL A 43 -5.62 -10.44 -0.67
CA VAL A 43 -4.47 -9.56 -0.41
C VAL A 43 -4.75 -8.58 0.73
N THR A 44 -5.99 -8.12 0.86
CA THR A 44 -6.41 -7.30 2.02
C THR A 44 -6.29 -8.10 3.33
N ILE A 45 -6.73 -9.36 3.36
CA ILE A 45 -6.61 -10.23 4.54
C ILE A 45 -5.14 -10.52 4.87
N LEU A 46 -4.31 -10.83 3.86
CA LEU A 46 -2.88 -11.06 4.06
C LEU A 46 -2.19 -9.80 4.63
N GLY A 47 -2.59 -8.61 4.14
CA GLY A 47 -2.17 -7.33 4.71
C GLY A 47 -2.52 -7.20 6.20
N GLY A 48 -3.76 -7.52 6.57
CA GLY A 48 -4.19 -7.51 7.99
C GLY A 48 -3.43 -8.53 8.85
N ILE A 49 -3.20 -9.74 8.35
CA ILE A 49 -2.39 -10.77 9.03
C ILE A 49 -0.95 -10.29 9.23
N SER A 50 -0.41 -9.50 8.29
CA SER A 50 0.96 -9.00 8.38
C SER A 50 1.19 -8.04 9.54
N VAL A 51 0.15 -7.47 10.17
CA VAL A 51 0.27 -6.75 11.46
C VAL A 51 0.77 -7.67 12.56
N ALA A 52 0.26 -8.90 12.64
CA ALA A 52 0.73 -9.86 13.65
C ALA A 52 2.20 -10.23 13.40
N ILE A 53 2.60 -10.40 12.13
CA ILE A 53 3.99 -10.68 11.76
C ILE A 53 4.89 -9.52 12.17
N ALA A 54 4.50 -8.28 11.84
CA ALA A 54 5.24 -7.08 12.22
C ALA A 54 5.39 -6.96 13.73
N PHE A 55 4.28 -7.13 14.47
CA PHE A 55 4.29 -7.10 15.94
C PHE A 55 5.27 -8.12 16.53
N TYR A 56 5.22 -9.39 16.13
CA TYR A 56 6.15 -10.39 16.68
C TYR A 56 7.61 -10.12 16.28
N ALA A 57 7.86 -9.63 15.07
CA ALA A 57 9.20 -9.25 14.61
C ALA A 57 9.76 -8.07 15.41
N GLU A 58 8.94 -7.05 15.69
CA GLU A 58 9.30 -5.92 16.55
C GLU A 58 9.64 -6.37 17.97
N GLN A 59 8.79 -7.22 18.58
CA GLN A 59 9.05 -7.75 19.92
C GLN A 59 10.31 -8.61 19.98
N PHE A 60 10.58 -9.40 18.94
CA PHE A 60 11.82 -10.16 18.85
C PHE A 60 13.04 -9.22 18.76
N PHE A 61 12.98 -8.22 17.88
CA PHE A 61 14.09 -7.29 17.68
C PHE A 61 14.36 -6.46 18.95
N ALA A 62 13.30 -5.97 19.61
CA ALA A 62 13.36 -5.28 20.91
C ALA A 62 14.21 -6.05 21.93
N ARG A 63 13.87 -7.34 22.11
CA ARG A 63 14.55 -8.23 23.04
C ARG A 63 16.02 -8.43 22.66
N TYR A 64 16.30 -8.57 21.36
CA TYR A 64 17.65 -8.79 20.87
C TYR A 64 18.59 -7.61 21.14
N ILE A 65 18.11 -6.37 20.97
CA ILE A 65 18.90 -5.15 21.22
C ILE A 65 18.90 -4.70 22.69
N GLY A 66 18.36 -5.52 23.60
CA GLY A 66 18.31 -5.22 25.04
C GLY A 66 17.34 -4.11 25.42
N ILE A 67 16.45 -3.72 24.51
CA ILE A 67 15.37 -2.76 24.78
C ILE A 67 14.14 -3.57 25.22
N ALA A 68 14.06 -3.86 26.51
CA ALA A 68 12.93 -4.61 27.05
C ALA A 68 11.62 -3.83 26.85
N ASN A 69 10.58 -4.53 26.39
CA ASN A 69 9.20 -4.05 26.22
C ASN A 69 9.06 -2.83 25.27
N LEU A 70 9.13 -3.07 23.95
CA LEU A 70 8.55 -2.19 22.94
C LEU A 70 7.00 -2.23 23.01
N GLY A 71 6.45 -1.94 24.18
CA GLY A 71 5.15 -1.29 24.25
C GLY A 71 5.39 0.21 24.10
N PRO A 72 4.52 0.97 23.41
CA PRO A 72 4.59 2.43 23.40
C PRO A 72 4.73 3.03 24.82
N ASP A 73 4.31 2.27 25.84
CA ASP A 73 4.21 2.70 27.23
C ASP A 73 5.34 2.22 28.18
N GLN A 74 6.39 1.51 27.72
CA GLN A 74 7.35 0.85 28.63
C GLN A 74 8.85 1.02 28.33
N LEU A 75 9.23 1.89 27.40
CA LEU A 75 10.64 2.30 27.23
C LEU A 75 11.09 3.14 28.44
N PRO A 76 12.28 2.94 29.05
CA PRO A 76 12.83 3.94 29.96
C PRO A 76 12.96 5.29 29.23
N TYR A 77 12.06 6.19 29.60
CA TYR A 77 11.53 7.36 28.89
C TYR A 77 12.48 8.55 28.69
N SER A 78 13.80 8.36 28.75
CA SER A 78 14.70 9.51 28.96
C SER A 78 15.12 10.30 27.70
N GLU A 79 15.07 9.76 26.48
CA GLU A 79 15.55 10.51 25.30
C GLU A 79 14.65 10.36 24.06
N VAL A 80 14.06 11.48 23.63
CA VAL A 80 13.24 11.64 22.41
C VAL A 80 13.96 11.07 21.18
N VAL A 81 15.29 11.20 21.12
CA VAL A 81 16.14 10.73 20.03
C VAL A 81 16.05 9.21 19.87
N SER A 82 16.10 8.45 20.96
CA SER A 82 16.00 6.98 20.89
C SER A 82 14.66 6.53 20.32
N LYS A 83 13.56 7.19 20.69
CA LYS A 83 12.23 6.92 20.11
C LYS A 83 12.20 7.17 18.62
N MET A 84 12.78 8.29 18.17
CA MET A 84 12.84 8.62 16.74
C MET A 84 13.65 7.61 15.95
N VAL A 85 14.80 7.18 16.47
CA VAL A 85 15.64 6.17 15.83
C VAL A 85 14.92 4.83 15.71
N ILE A 86 14.21 4.40 16.77
CA ILE A 86 13.47 3.14 16.76
C ILE A 86 12.35 3.16 15.71
N MET A 87 11.57 4.24 15.66
CA MET A 87 10.50 4.39 14.68
C MET A 87 11.05 4.41 13.25
N LEU A 88 12.14 5.16 13.03
CA LEU A 88 12.73 5.34 11.71
C LEU A 88 13.40 4.08 11.16
N LEU A 89 14.16 3.36 12.00
CA LEU A 89 15.01 2.28 11.55
C LEU A 89 14.41 0.88 11.75
N PHE A 90 13.48 0.72 12.69
CA PHE A 90 12.96 -0.60 13.04
C PHE A 90 11.47 -0.76 12.77
N VAL A 91 10.60 0.12 13.29
CA VAL A 91 9.15 -0.01 13.12
C VAL A 91 8.76 0.12 11.64
N GLY A 92 9.05 1.27 11.03
CA GLY A 92 8.76 1.50 9.62
C GLY A 92 9.41 0.47 8.69
N PHE A 93 10.60 -0.04 9.05
CA PHE A 93 11.26 -1.12 8.33
C PHE A 93 10.46 -2.42 8.37
N ILE A 94 10.15 -2.91 9.57
CA ILE A 94 9.50 -4.19 9.79
C ILE A 94 8.10 -4.18 9.19
N GLU A 95 7.36 -3.09 9.36
CA GLU A 95 6.00 -3.02 8.88
C GLU A 95 5.91 -2.99 7.35
N GLU A 96 6.69 -2.13 6.69
CA GLU A 96 6.67 -2.03 5.22
C GLU A 96 7.18 -3.30 4.56
N LEU A 97 8.18 -3.96 5.16
CA LEU A 97 8.62 -5.28 4.71
C LEU A 97 7.52 -6.32 4.86
N SER A 98 6.80 -6.33 5.99
CA SER A 98 5.71 -7.28 6.25
C SER A 98 4.57 -7.12 5.24
N LYS A 99 4.18 -5.87 4.95
CA LYS A 99 3.15 -5.56 3.92
C LYS A 99 3.61 -5.98 2.52
N PHE A 100 4.87 -5.72 2.19
CA PHE A 100 5.46 -6.14 0.92
C PHE A 100 5.41 -7.66 0.74
N LEU A 101 5.85 -8.41 1.75
CA LEU A 101 5.80 -9.86 1.74
C LEU A 101 4.36 -10.39 1.65
N ALA A 102 3.40 -9.74 2.30
CA ALA A 102 1.98 -10.11 2.25
C ALA A 102 1.37 -10.01 0.83
N ALA A 103 1.86 -9.08 0.01
CA ALA A 103 1.42 -8.92 -1.37
C ALA A 103 2.15 -9.84 -2.35
N MET A 104 3.34 -10.37 -2.02
CA MET A 104 4.14 -11.18 -2.95
C MET A 104 3.41 -12.39 -3.59
N PRO A 105 2.49 -13.10 -2.91
CA PRO A 105 1.74 -14.18 -3.56
C PRO A 105 0.98 -13.77 -4.82
N ILE A 106 0.49 -12.51 -4.89
CA ILE A 106 -0.26 -12.03 -6.07
C ILE A 106 0.66 -11.65 -7.23
N PHE A 107 1.90 -11.24 -6.95
CA PHE A 107 2.88 -10.82 -7.96
C PHE A 107 3.18 -11.94 -8.97
N PHE A 108 3.24 -13.19 -8.47
CA PHE A 108 3.44 -14.40 -9.26
C PHE A 108 2.15 -14.96 -9.89
N SER A 109 1.00 -14.36 -9.59
CA SER A 109 -0.27 -14.79 -10.16
C SER A 109 -0.45 -14.24 -11.58
N LYS A 110 -1.33 -14.89 -12.36
CA LYS A 110 -1.73 -14.42 -13.68
C LYS A 110 -2.62 -13.17 -13.65
N ASP A 111 -3.21 -12.87 -12.51
CA ASP A 111 -4.08 -11.71 -12.32
C ASP A 111 -3.25 -10.42 -12.18
N PHE A 112 -1.98 -10.51 -11.81
CA PHE A 112 -1.05 -9.38 -11.91
C PHE A 112 -0.59 -9.26 -13.35
N ASN A 113 -1.33 -8.53 -14.19
CA ASN A 113 -1.10 -8.47 -15.64
C ASN A 113 -0.98 -7.04 -16.20
N ARG A 114 -0.94 -6.04 -15.33
CA ARG A 114 -0.69 -4.62 -15.64
C ARG A 114 0.28 -3.99 -14.65
N ILE A 115 0.89 -2.89 -15.03
CA ILE A 115 1.79 -2.11 -14.16
C ILE A 115 1.00 -1.51 -13.00
N ARG A 116 -0.20 -0.99 -13.27
CA ARG A 116 -1.11 -0.44 -12.24
C ARG A 116 -1.56 -1.47 -11.20
N ASP A 117 -1.54 -2.77 -11.51
CA ASP A 117 -1.86 -3.84 -10.55
C ASP A 117 -0.84 -3.88 -9.42
N GLY A 118 0.41 -3.52 -9.72
CA GLY A 118 1.45 -3.35 -8.71
C GLY A 118 1.04 -2.36 -7.64
N ILE A 119 0.60 -1.15 -8.05
CA ILE A 119 0.08 -0.15 -7.11
C ILE A 119 -1.14 -0.70 -6.38
N PHE A 120 -2.10 -1.26 -7.12
CA PHE A 120 -3.37 -1.68 -6.57
C PHE A 120 -3.23 -2.78 -5.51
N TYR A 121 -2.57 -3.89 -5.84
CA TYR A 121 -2.42 -5.01 -4.91
C TYR A 121 -1.54 -4.67 -3.71
N MET A 122 -0.47 -3.90 -3.90
CA MET A 122 0.31 -3.42 -2.75
C MET A 122 -0.51 -2.47 -1.86
N ALA A 123 -1.30 -1.57 -2.45
CA ALA A 123 -2.19 -0.70 -1.70
C ALA A 123 -3.26 -1.49 -0.92
N LEU A 124 -3.74 -2.62 -1.46
CA LEU A 124 -4.64 -3.53 -0.73
C LEU A 124 -3.97 -4.17 0.50
N ALA A 125 -2.70 -4.59 0.39
CA ALA A 125 -1.96 -5.10 1.53
C ALA A 125 -1.76 -4.00 2.59
N GLY A 126 -1.42 -2.78 2.16
CA GLY A 126 -1.33 -1.62 3.06
C GLY A 126 -2.67 -1.28 3.72
N LEU A 127 -3.78 -1.34 2.97
CA LEU A 127 -5.12 -1.11 3.52
C LEU A 127 -5.47 -2.14 4.59
N GLY A 128 -5.26 -3.42 4.30
CA GLY A 128 -5.51 -4.49 5.26
C GLY A 128 -4.74 -4.30 6.56
N PHE A 129 -3.47 -3.91 6.45
CA PHE A 129 -2.62 -3.58 7.59
C PHE A 129 -3.20 -2.41 8.39
N GLY A 130 -3.48 -1.28 7.73
CA GLY A 130 -3.99 -0.08 8.38
C GLY A 130 -5.34 -0.29 9.07
N LEU A 131 -6.24 -1.11 8.49
CA LEU A 131 -7.53 -1.44 9.12
C LEU A 131 -7.36 -2.18 10.45
N VAL A 132 -6.45 -3.16 10.51
CA VAL A 132 -6.18 -3.91 11.74
C VAL A 132 -5.44 -3.04 12.75
N GLU A 133 -4.50 -2.21 12.29
CA GLU A 133 -3.77 -1.32 13.17
C GLU A 133 -4.66 -0.23 13.76
N ASP A 134 -5.56 0.39 12.98
CA ASP A 134 -6.56 1.34 13.47
C ASP A 134 -7.49 0.69 14.49
N PHE A 135 -7.91 -0.56 14.26
CA PHE A 135 -8.69 -1.31 15.24
C PHE A 135 -7.93 -1.47 16.57
N ILE A 136 -6.65 -1.87 16.53
CA ILE A 136 -5.81 -1.99 17.74
C ILE A 136 -5.62 -0.62 18.41
N TYR A 137 -5.49 0.45 17.61
CA TYR A 137 -5.27 1.81 18.09
C TYR A 137 -6.48 2.36 18.87
N VAL A 138 -7.72 2.01 18.48
CA VAL A 138 -8.94 2.35 19.25
C VAL A 138 -8.82 1.90 20.70
N GLY A 139 -8.34 0.68 20.94
CA GLY A 139 -8.16 0.15 22.29
C GLY A 139 -7.08 0.87 23.11
N ARG A 140 -6.21 1.66 22.47
CA ARG A 140 -5.12 2.39 23.13
C ARG A 140 -5.48 3.83 23.47
N VAL A 141 -6.14 4.54 22.55
CA VAL A 141 -6.38 5.99 22.67
C VAL A 141 -7.86 6.39 22.74
N GLY A 142 -8.78 5.44 22.61
CA GLY A 142 -10.22 5.68 22.54
C GLY A 142 -10.68 6.31 21.21
N ALA A 143 -11.97 6.57 21.07
CA ALA A 143 -12.56 7.02 19.80
C ALA A 143 -12.04 8.40 19.33
N GLY A 144 -11.73 9.31 20.26
CA GLY A 144 -11.30 10.67 19.93
C GLY A 144 -9.97 10.73 19.17
N GLY A 145 -9.00 9.88 19.54
CA GLY A 145 -7.70 9.82 18.86
C GLY A 145 -7.76 9.16 17.47
N VAL A 146 -8.77 8.34 17.22
CA VAL A 146 -8.91 7.56 15.98
C VAL A 146 -9.47 8.40 14.84
N ILE A 147 -10.27 9.44 15.10
CA ILE A 147 -10.90 10.25 14.04
C ILE A 147 -9.86 10.95 13.15
N LEU A 148 -8.83 11.55 13.74
CA LEU A 148 -7.75 12.19 12.95
C LEU A 148 -6.90 11.15 12.21
N ARG A 149 -6.71 9.97 12.81
CA ARG A 149 -6.00 8.84 12.18
C ARG A 149 -6.80 8.25 11.02
N LEU A 150 -8.12 8.21 11.10
CA LEU A 150 -9.00 7.80 10.01
C LEU A 150 -8.94 8.73 8.81
N ALA A 151 -8.82 10.04 9.05
CA ALA A 151 -8.74 11.03 7.97
C ALA A 151 -7.41 10.96 7.21
N PHE A 152 -6.29 10.69 7.90
CA PHE A 152 -4.95 10.83 7.33
C PHE A 152 -4.08 9.57 7.37
N GLY A 153 -4.20 8.74 8.42
CA GLY A 153 -3.43 7.50 8.60
C GLY A 153 -3.96 6.30 7.82
N LEU A 154 -5.28 6.14 7.75
CA LEU A 154 -5.86 5.02 6.99
C LEU A 154 -5.47 5.07 5.49
N LEU A 155 -5.25 6.27 4.95
CA LEU A 155 -4.82 6.46 3.56
C LEU A 155 -3.29 6.42 3.39
N PHE A 156 -2.54 6.57 4.48
CA PHE A 156 -1.08 6.51 4.45
C PHE A 156 -0.59 5.10 4.10
N HIS A 157 -1.07 4.05 4.79
CA HIS A 157 -0.59 2.67 4.54
C HIS A 157 -0.82 2.20 3.09
N PRO A 158 -2.01 2.38 2.48
CA PRO A 158 -2.20 2.05 1.07
C PRO A 158 -1.28 2.84 0.14
N ALA A 159 -1.03 4.13 0.42
CA ALA A 159 -0.20 4.97 -0.42
C ALA A 159 1.30 4.61 -0.33
N ALA A 160 1.80 4.32 0.88
CA ALA A 160 3.15 3.85 1.14
C ALA A 160 3.42 2.50 0.45
N SER A 161 2.56 1.51 0.68
CA SER A 161 2.67 0.23 -0.02
C SER A 161 2.52 0.38 -1.53
N GLY A 162 1.54 1.17 -1.98
CA GLY A 162 1.30 1.43 -3.40
C GLY A 162 2.50 2.07 -4.12
N PHE A 163 3.27 2.92 -3.44
CA PHE A 163 4.50 3.50 -3.97
C PHE A 163 5.53 2.43 -4.33
N ILE A 164 5.71 1.42 -3.47
CA ILE A 164 6.55 0.25 -3.75
C ILE A 164 5.96 -0.53 -4.94
N GLY A 165 4.63 -0.69 -4.95
CA GLY A 165 3.86 -1.35 -5.99
C GLY A 165 4.07 -0.78 -7.39
N TYR A 166 4.23 0.53 -7.53
CA TYR A 166 4.53 1.17 -8.82
C TYR A 166 5.83 0.63 -9.45
N TYR A 167 6.90 0.55 -8.65
CA TYR A 167 8.18 0.03 -9.15
C TYR A 167 8.12 -1.48 -9.36
N LEU A 168 7.39 -2.21 -8.51
CA LEU A 168 7.20 -3.66 -8.66
C LEU A 168 6.46 -4.00 -9.96
N GLY A 169 5.38 -3.26 -10.26
CA GLY A 169 4.65 -3.38 -11.52
C GLY A 169 5.53 -3.09 -12.73
N ARG A 170 6.29 -2.00 -12.70
CA ARG A 170 7.23 -1.65 -13.79
C ARG A 170 8.34 -2.68 -13.97
N ALA A 171 8.83 -3.26 -12.88
CA ALA A 171 9.88 -4.27 -12.93
C ALA A 171 9.42 -5.55 -13.63
N LYS A 172 8.14 -5.95 -13.46
CA LYS A 172 7.56 -7.10 -14.16
C LYS A 172 7.63 -6.98 -15.70
N TYR A 173 7.56 -5.76 -16.22
CA TYR A 173 7.60 -5.47 -17.67
C TYR A 173 8.95 -4.92 -18.15
N GLY A 174 10.02 -5.01 -17.34
CA GLY A 174 11.35 -4.55 -17.72
C GLY A 174 11.48 -3.03 -17.85
N LEU A 175 10.50 -2.25 -17.40
CA LEU A 175 10.55 -0.79 -17.36
C LEU A 175 11.26 -0.24 -16.11
N SER A 176 11.61 -1.12 -15.18
CA SER A 176 12.30 -0.84 -13.92
C SER A 176 13.14 -2.06 -13.53
N SER A 177 14.07 -1.90 -12.60
CA SER A 177 14.87 -2.98 -12.04
C SER A 177 14.35 -3.41 -10.66
N MET A 178 14.73 -4.61 -10.21
CA MET A 178 14.51 -5.03 -8.82
C MET A 178 15.29 -4.16 -7.82
N SER A 179 16.43 -3.58 -8.22
CA SER A 179 17.13 -2.60 -7.38
C SER A 179 16.30 -1.33 -7.15
N ALA A 180 15.51 -0.89 -8.13
CA ALA A 180 14.58 0.23 -7.97
C ALA A 180 13.38 -0.13 -7.07
N VAL A 181 12.91 -1.38 -7.12
CA VAL A 181 11.90 -1.90 -6.16
C VAL A 181 12.46 -1.87 -4.75
N PHE A 182 13.67 -2.38 -4.53
CA PHE A 182 14.33 -2.34 -3.23
C PHE A 182 14.54 -0.90 -2.74
N ALA A 183 14.98 0.01 -3.62
CA ALA A 183 15.10 1.43 -3.27
C ALA A 183 13.75 2.08 -2.94
N ALA A 184 12.65 1.67 -3.60
CA ALA A 184 11.30 2.12 -3.25
C ALA A 184 10.86 1.58 -1.88
N LEU A 185 11.15 0.30 -1.59
CA LEU A 185 10.89 -0.31 -0.29
C LEU A 185 11.62 0.45 0.83
N VAL A 186 12.93 0.68 0.71
CA VAL A 186 13.71 1.43 1.71
C VAL A 186 13.17 2.86 1.90
N ARG A 187 12.79 3.54 0.81
CA ARG A 187 12.17 4.88 0.90
C ARG A 187 10.82 4.84 1.63
N SER A 188 9.99 3.82 1.37
CA SER A 188 8.72 3.63 2.09
C SER A 188 8.95 3.38 3.57
N MET A 189 9.92 2.53 3.92
CA MET A 189 10.29 2.24 5.31
C MET A 189 10.68 3.50 6.07
N LEU A 190 11.53 4.35 5.47
CA LEU A 190 11.93 5.63 6.06
C LEU A 190 10.75 6.61 6.17
N LEU A 191 9.91 6.71 5.14
CA LEU A 191 8.72 7.57 5.17
C LEU A 191 7.72 7.13 6.24
N HIS A 192 7.55 5.82 6.42
CA HIS A 192 6.73 5.27 7.49
C HIS A 192 7.27 5.65 8.86
N GLY A 193 8.55 5.38 9.14
CA GLY A 193 9.11 5.75 10.42
C GLY A 193 9.09 7.26 10.69
N LEU A 194 9.25 8.11 9.67
CA LEU A 194 9.04 9.56 9.78
C LEU A 194 7.58 9.93 10.11
N TYR A 195 6.63 9.23 9.49
CA TYR A 195 5.21 9.39 9.78
C TYR A 195 4.89 9.01 11.24
N ASP A 196 5.44 7.90 11.74
CA ASP A 196 5.23 7.43 13.11
C ASP A 196 5.81 8.36 14.16
N ILE A 197 6.95 9.01 13.88
CA ILE A 197 7.56 9.98 14.81
C ILE A 197 6.56 11.06 15.23
N GLY A 198 5.85 11.67 14.27
CA GLY A 198 4.89 12.72 14.59
C GLY A 198 3.63 12.21 15.27
N LEU A 199 3.21 10.97 14.97
CA LEU A 199 2.09 10.33 15.66
C LEU A 199 2.44 9.91 17.09
N VAL A 200 3.64 9.39 17.34
CA VAL A 200 4.03 8.86 18.66
C VAL A 200 4.44 9.98 19.61
N LEU A 201 5.18 10.98 19.14
CA LEU A 201 5.66 12.05 20.00
C LEU A 201 4.57 13.07 20.37
N GLN A 202 3.47 13.14 19.59
CA GLN A 202 2.33 14.03 19.85
C GLN A 202 2.74 15.52 20.02
N ILE A 203 3.88 15.91 19.46
CA ILE A 203 4.32 17.31 19.39
C ILE A 203 3.62 17.94 18.17
N PRO A 204 2.88 19.06 18.31
CA PRO A 204 2.02 19.59 17.24
C PRO A 204 2.73 19.80 15.89
N ILE A 205 3.95 20.32 15.90
CA ILE A 205 4.72 20.54 14.66
C ILE A 205 5.13 19.22 13.97
N LEU A 206 5.42 18.17 14.75
CA LEU A 206 5.76 16.85 14.20
C LEU A 206 4.51 16.13 13.71
N ALA A 207 3.39 16.25 14.42
CA ALA A 207 2.11 15.72 13.95
C ALA A 207 1.69 16.38 12.62
N ALA A 208 1.85 17.70 12.50
CA ALA A 208 1.61 18.42 11.24
C ALA A 208 2.54 17.93 10.11
N PHE A 209 3.80 17.61 10.42
CA PHE A 209 4.74 17.02 9.47
C PHE A 209 4.29 15.63 9.01
N SER A 210 3.84 14.76 9.91
CA SER A 210 3.26 13.45 9.54
C SER A 210 2.02 13.59 8.65
N THR A 211 1.12 14.53 8.96
CA THR A 211 -0.02 14.83 8.09
C THR A 211 0.42 15.31 6.71
N ALA A 212 1.42 16.18 6.63
CA ALA A 212 1.97 16.65 5.36
C ALA A 212 2.57 15.50 4.54
N ILE A 213 3.34 14.60 5.17
CA ILE A 213 3.85 13.38 4.52
C ILE A 213 2.71 12.57 3.91
N ALA A 214 1.66 12.30 4.69
CA ALA A 214 0.51 11.51 4.21
C ALA A 214 -0.18 12.17 3.01
N LEU A 215 -0.43 13.47 3.07
CA LEU A 215 -1.06 14.22 1.97
C LEU A 215 -0.20 14.28 0.71
N LEU A 216 1.11 14.50 0.87
CA LEU A 216 2.05 14.52 -0.26
C LEU A 216 2.14 13.13 -0.91
N LEU A 217 2.20 12.07 -0.11
CA LEU A 217 2.25 10.70 -0.60
C LEU A 217 0.94 10.31 -1.32
N TYR A 218 -0.21 10.76 -0.81
CA TYR A 218 -1.50 10.60 -1.48
C TYR A 218 -1.54 11.32 -2.85
N GLY A 219 -1.07 12.57 -2.92
CA GLY A 219 -0.97 13.28 -4.20
C GLY A 219 0.00 12.58 -5.15
N TYR A 220 1.12 12.08 -4.64
CA TYR A 220 2.13 11.42 -5.44
C TYR A 220 1.66 10.06 -5.97
N ILE A 221 0.95 9.26 -5.18
CA ILE A 221 0.45 7.96 -5.67
C ILE A 221 -0.57 8.13 -6.80
N PHE A 222 -1.33 9.24 -6.81
CA PHE A 222 -2.19 9.58 -7.93
C PHE A 222 -1.42 9.84 -9.23
N ILE A 223 -0.30 10.56 -9.14
CA ILE A 223 0.60 10.80 -10.27
C ILE A 223 1.17 9.48 -10.78
N LEU A 224 1.66 8.62 -9.86
CA LEU A 224 2.21 7.32 -10.21
C LEU A 224 1.16 6.39 -10.84
N TYR A 225 -0.07 6.42 -10.33
CA TYR A 225 -1.18 5.66 -10.89
C TYR A 225 -1.48 6.09 -12.32
N ASN A 226 -1.64 7.39 -12.57
CA ASN A 226 -1.90 7.90 -13.92
C ASN A 226 -0.73 7.61 -14.88
N ASN A 227 0.51 7.65 -14.38
CA ASN A 227 1.69 7.25 -15.15
C ASN A 227 1.68 5.75 -15.48
N SER A 228 1.34 4.88 -14.52
CA SER A 228 1.22 3.43 -14.76
C SER A 228 0.12 3.12 -15.76
N GLU A 229 -1.01 3.83 -15.71
CA GLU A 229 -2.10 3.69 -16.67
C GLU A 229 -1.69 4.10 -18.08
N LYS A 230 -0.90 5.18 -18.22
CA LYS A 230 -0.31 5.56 -19.51
C LYS A 230 0.63 4.48 -20.04
N GLN A 231 1.49 3.93 -19.19
CA GLN A 231 2.41 2.85 -19.56
C GLN A 231 1.66 1.57 -19.94
N ASP A 232 0.58 1.23 -19.23
CA ASP A 232 -0.29 0.10 -19.56
C ASP A 232 -0.93 0.27 -20.94
N ARG A 233 -1.34 1.49 -21.31
CA ARG A 233 -1.83 1.80 -22.67
C ARG A 233 -0.73 1.71 -23.73
N GLU A 234 0.46 2.22 -23.45
CA GLU A 234 1.60 2.18 -24.39
C GLU A 234 2.06 0.75 -24.67
N LEU A 235 2.00 -0.12 -23.66
CA LEU A 235 2.27 -1.57 -23.78
C LEU A 235 1.04 -2.37 -24.25
N GLY A 236 -0.14 -1.74 -24.29
CA GLY A 236 -1.43 -2.33 -24.63
C GLY A 236 -1.80 -3.52 -23.75
N LEU A 237 -1.61 -3.35 -22.44
CA LEU A 237 -2.02 -4.28 -21.38
C LEU A 237 -3.49 -4.13 -20.99
N GLU A 238 -4.17 -3.06 -21.42
CA GLU A 238 -5.61 -2.88 -21.18
C GLU A 238 -6.44 -3.66 -22.21
N THR A 239 -7.25 -4.63 -21.75
CA THR A 239 -8.14 -5.44 -22.60
C THR A 239 -9.24 -4.62 -23.28
N SER A 240 -9.62 -3.48 -22.70
CA SER A 240 -10.56 -2.52 -23.30
C SER A 240 -9.96 -1.69 -24.43
N SER A 241 -8.63 -1.66 -24.56
CA SER A 241 -7.99 -1.12 -25.74
C SER A 241 -8.10 -2.15 -26.86
N VAL A 242 -9.25 -2.12 -27.54
CA VAL A 242 -9.27 -2.50 -28.95
C VAL A 242 -8.11 -1.71 -29.56
N TYR A 243 -7.05 -2.39 -30.01
CA TYR A 243 -5.98 -1.73 -30.76
C TYR A 243 -6.61 -1.14 -32.01
N LEU A 244 -7.17 0.07 -31.89
CA LEU A 244 -7.74 0.82 -32.99
C LEU A 244 -6.65 1.02 -34.03
N PHE A 245 -5.37 1.05 -33.63
CA PHE A 245 -4.21 1.21 -34.50
C PHE A 245 -3.09 0.21 -34.17
N CYS A 246 -2.41 -0.29 -35.21
CA CYS A 246 -1.27 -1.19 -35.08
C CYS A 246 -0.02 -0.44 -34.58
N PRO A 247 0.69 -0.91 -33.53
CA PRO A 247 1.87 -0.24 -32.98
C PRO A 247 3.11 -0.30 -33.88
N ARG A 248 3.12 -1.08 -34.96
CA ARG A 248 4.25 -1.13 -35.92
C ARG A 248 4.09 -0.18 -37.09
N CYS A 249 2.86 -0.01 -37.59
CA CYS A 249 2.63 0.70 -38.85
C CYS A 249 1.53 1.78 -38.76
N GLY A 250 0.94 1.99 -37.58
CA GLY A 250 -0.13 2.97 -37.36
C GLY A 250 -1.43 2.65 -38.08
N PHE A 251 -1.59 1.46 -38.68
CA PHE A 251 -2.78 1.13 -39.46
C PHE A 251 -4.00 0.89 -38.57
N PRO A 252 -5.19 1.42 -38.90
CA PRO A 252 -6.39 1.15 -38.14
C PRO A 252 -6.71 -0.35 -38.16
N ASN A 253 -6.69 -1.03 -37.02
CA ASN A 253 -6.78 -2.49 -36.97
C ASN A 253 -7.68 -2.99 -35.84
N ALA A 254 -8.89 -2.42 -35.79
CA ALA A 254 -9.90 -2.79 -34.81
C ALA A 254 -10.21 -4.30 -34.88
N HIS A 255 -10.12 -4.96 -33.71
CA HIS A 255 -10.58 -6.32 -33.46
C HIS A 255 -9.91 -7.45 -34.28
N LYS A 256 -8.61 -7.35 -34.60
CA LYS A 256 -7.87 -8.47 -35.20
C LYS A 256 -6.60 -8.85 -34.43
N ASP A 257 -6.35 -10.16 -34.36
CA ASP A 257 -5.23 -10.78 -33.64
C ASP A 257 -3.86 -10.53 -34.34
N PHE A 258 -3.90 -9.96 -35.55
CA PHE A 258 -2.75 -9.50 -36.31
C PHE A 258 -3.11 -8.24 -37.09
N CYS A 259 -2.12 -7.42 -37.39
CA CYS A 259 -2.26 -6.27 -38.25
C CYS A 259 -2.45 -6.70 -39.70
N VAL A 260 -3.59 -6.34 -40.30
CA VAL A 260 -3.86 -6.65 -41.72
C VAL A 260 -2.90 -6.00 -42.69
N LYS A 261 -2.24 -4.90 -42.30
CA LYS A 261 -1.30 -4.18 -43.17
C LYS A 261 0.13 -4.71 -43.09
N CYS A 262 0.64 -4.95 -41.88
CA CYS A 262 2.07 -5.28 -41.69
C CYS A 262 2.32 -6.68 -41.11
N GLY A 263 1.27 -7.47 -40.91
CA GLY A 263 1.34 -8.84 -40.40
C GLY A 263 1.78 -8.98 -38.95
N LYS A 264 2.04 -7.88 -38.22
CA LYS A 264 2.42 -7.95 -36.80
C LYS A 264 1.28 -8.57 -35.99
N LYS A 265 1.54 -9.69 -35.31
CA LYS A 265 0.62 -10.26 -34.31
C LYS A 265 0.35 -9.19 -33.24
N LEU A 266 -0.91 -8.80 -33.07
CA LEU A 266 -1.35 -7.92 -32.01
C LEU A 266 -1.71 -8.85 -30.87
N LEU A 267 -0.91 -8.85 -29.80
CA LEU A 267 -1.00 -9.84 -28.74
C LEU A 267 -2.44 -9.93 -28.23
N LYS A 268 -3.10 -10.99 -28.66
CA LYS A 268 -4.34 -11.48 -28.09
C LYS A 268 -4.06 -12.87 -27.58
N ASP A 269 -2.98 -12.99 -26.83
CA ASP A 269 -2.84 -14.16 -25.98
C ASP A 269 -3.79 -13.87 -24.80
N LYS A 270 -5.08 -14.20 -25.01
CA LYS A 270 -5.84 -14.76 -23.90
C LYS A 270 -4.95 -15.89 -23.41
N VAL A 271 -4.36 -15.70 -22.24
CA VAL A 271 -3.56 -16.72 -21.57
C VAL A 271 -4.51 -17.89 -21.30
N ASN A 272 -4.61 -18.78 -22.27
CA ASN A 272 -5.12 -20.13 -22.10
C ASN A 272 -3.96 -20.95 -21.52
N VAL A 273 -3.69 -20.74 -20.22
CA VAL A 273 -2.99 -21.68 -19.32
C VAL A 273 -3.58 -21.51 -17.92
#